data_AF-A0A3M7QKC9-F1
#
_entry.id   AF-A0A3M7QKC9-F1
#
_cell.length_a   1.000
_cell.length_b   1.000
_cell.length_c   1.000
_cell.angle_alpha   90.00
_cell.angle_beta   90.00
_cell.angle_gamma   90.00
#
_symmetry.space_group_name_H-M   'P 1'
#
loop_
_entity.id
_entity.type
_entity.pdbx_description
1 polymer ?
#
loop_
_entity_poly.entity_id
_entity_poly.type
_entity_poly.pdbx_seq_one_letter_code
_entity_poly.pdbx_strand_id
1 'polypeptide(L)'
;MVPESKNEKLSRNICLGQCLRNEFCSFVVHKNGICSLHTEYALKRLEDSNLDIVFMKNFVINYCDGHPCINNGTCVNKLDGYECLCDIGYFGTNCNEKISDYFCDKDQYRLNKSDICRNCTNGFSTYKDYFFNCYHINGPKNFSAAKSYCEEMNSFLWRPKTLIELDLFKKDWYWVEAKINYVGEPFVWPDGSKVNRFNSDEPNNLNGGNNKNIIEEVLAAYDNFFLDVTISEDHLIICQQNP
;
A
#
# COMPACT_ATOMS: atom_id res chain seq x y z
N MET A 1 14.67 -2.11 -18.42
CA MET A 1 13.82 -2.72 -19.47
C MET A 1 12.40 -2.75 -18.94
N VAL A 2 11.43 -2.38 -19.78
CA VAL A 2 9.99 -2.23 -19.48
C VAL A 2 9.31 -3.59 -19.74
N PRO A 3 8.24 -4.00 -19.02
CA PRO A 3 7.55 -5.25 -19.31
C PRO A 3 7.15 -5.33 -20.78
N GLU A 4 7.48 -6.45 -21.44
CA GLU A 4 7.13 -6.72 -22.84
C GLU A 4 5.61 -6.82 -23.10
N SER A 5 4.78 -6.72 -22.06
CA SER A 5 3.35 -7.07 -22.12
C SER A 5 2.42 -5.98 -22.65
N LYS A 6 2.92 -4.85 -23.16
CA LYS A 6 2.12 -3.87 -23.95
C LYS A 6 3.01 -2.91 -24.77
N ASN A 7 3.94 -3.44 -25.55
CA ASN A 7 4.76 -2.63 -26.46
C ASN A 7 3.96 -2.15 -27.69
N GLU A 8 2.95 -1.29 -27.48
CA GLU A 8 2.59 -0.36 -28.54
C GLU A 8 3.68 0.71 -28.60
N LYS A 9 4.27 0.92 -29.79
CA LYS A 9 5.15 2.07 -30.02
C LYS A 9 4.32 3.34 -29.89
N LEU A 10 4.31 3.94 -28.70
CA LEU A 10 3.57 5.17 -28.43
C LEU A 10 4.40 6.38 -28.85
N SER A 11 3.73 7.37 -29.44
CA SER A 11 4.34 8.68 -29.64
C SER A 11 4.70 9.30 -28.29
N ARG A 12 5.74 10.16 -28.27
CA ARG A 12 6.15 10.87 -27.06
C ARG A 12 4.96 11.58 -26.41
N ASN A 13 4.13 12.27 -27.19
CA ASN A 13 2.97 13.02 -26.68
C ASN A 13 1.91 12.12 -26.02
N ILE A 14 1.61 10.96 -26.61
CA ILE A 14 0.66 10.01 -26.00
C ILE A 14 1.21 9.47 -24.69
N CYS A 15 2.50 9.14 -24.67
CA CYS A 15 3.21 8.65 -23.49
C CYS A 15 3.16 9.65 -22.32
N LEU A 16 3.46 10.93 -22.61
CA LEU A 16 3.34 12.02 -21.63
C LEU A 16 1.90 12.16 -21.11
N GLY A 17 0.92 12.15 -22.02
CA GLY A 17 -0.49 12.23 -21.66
C GLY A 17 -0.96 11.10 -20.75
N GLN A 18 -0.47 9.86 -20.96
CA GLN A 18 -0.78 8.74 -20.08
C GLN A 18 -0.21 8.96 -18.67
N CYS A 19 1.02 9.46 -18.54
CA CYS A 19 1.61 9.75 -17.23
C CYS A 19 0.86 10.86 -16.48
N LEU A 20 0.44 11.91 -17.19
CA LEU A 20 -0.32 13.00 -16.59
C LEU A 20 -1.63 12.52 -15.95
N ARG A 21 -2.32 11.58 -16.60
CA ARG A 21 -3.59 10.99 -16.11
C ARG A 21 -3.40 9.83 -15.12
N ASN A 22 -2.19 9.30 -14.98
CA ASN A 22 -1.90 8.21 -14.07
C ASN A 22 -1.42 8.78 -12.72
N GLU A 23 -2.17 8.54 -11.65
CA GLU A 23 -1.84 9.05 -10.31
C GLU A 23 -0.53 8.48 -9.74
N PHE A 24 -0.12 7.30 -10.21
CA PHE A 24 1.11 6.63 -9.79
C PHE A 24 2.33 7.10 -10.59
N CYS A 25 2.13 7.67 -11.78
CA CYS A 25 3.25 8.07 -12.62
C CYS A 25 3.91 9.35 -12.11
N SER A 26 5.19 9.27 -11.79
CA SER A 26 6.03 10.39 -11.35
C SER A 26 6.98 10.83 -12.46
N PHE A 27 7.38 9.94 -13.37
CA PHE A 27 8.19 10.29 -14.53
C PHE A 27 8.02 9.33 -15.70
N VAL A 28 8.49 9.76 -16.88
CA VAL A 28 8.42 8.99 -18.12
C VAL A 28 9.81 8.74 -18.67
N VAL A 29 10.06 7.50 -19.05
CA VAL A 29 11.20 7.11 -19.89
C VAL A 29 10.68 6.74 -21.28
N HIS A 30 11.23 7.38 -22.32
CA HIS A 30 10.88 7.11 -23.71
C HIS A 30 12.14 6.84 -24.51
N LYS A 31 12.33 5.59 -24.95
CA LYS A 31 13.53 5.15 -25.67
C LYS A 31 13.16 4.27 -26.84
N ASN A 32 13.65 4.57 -28.04
CA ASN A 32 13.40 3.81 -29.26
C ASN A 32 11.91 3.57 -29.57
N GLY A 33 11.04 4.52 -29.22
CA GLY A 33 9.60 4.41 -29.39
C GLY A 33 8.87 3.60 -28.32
N ILE A 34 9.59 3.07 -27.32
CA ILE A 34 9.01 2.39 -26.16
C ILE A 34 8.75 3.43 -25.08
N CYS A 35 7.51 3.46 -24.59
CA CYS A 35 7.05 4.31 -23.51
C CYS A 35 7.03 3.52 -22.19
N SER A 36 7.52 4.12 -21.11
CA SER A 36 7.34 3.58 -19.76
C SER A 36 7.10 4.67 -18.74
N LEU A 37 6.10 4.43 -17.91
CA LEU A 37 5.62 5.31 -16.87
C LEU A 37 6.11 4.75 -15.55
N HIS A 38 6.81 5.54 -14.76
CA HIS A 38 7.46 5.06 -13.55
C HIS A 38 7.02 5.89 -12.35
N THR A 39 6.96 5.25 -11.19
CA THR A 39 6.78 5.94 -9.91
C THR A 39 8.12 6.50 -9.41
N GLU A 40 8.11 7.37 -8.41
CA GLU A 40 9.32 7.90 -7.76
C GLU A 40 10.24 6.79 -7.24
N TYR A 41 9.67 5.66 -6.81
CA TYR A 41 10.42 4.51 -6.31
C TYR A 41 11.22 3.79 -7.39
N ALA A 42 10.86 3.96 -8.67
CA ALA A 42 11.62 3.39 -9.76
C ALA A 42 13.05 3.95 -9.83
N LEU A 43 13.31 5.16 -9.34
CA LEU A 43 14.69 5.71 -9.30
C LEU A 43 15.59 4.95 -8.32
N LYS A 44 15.03 4.39 -7.24
CA LYS A 44 15.78 3.59 -6.27
C LYS A 44 15.87 2.11 -6.70
N ARG A 45 14.78 1.57 -7.25
CA ARG A 45 14.67 0.15 -7.63
C ARG A 45 15.22 -0.18 -9.01
N LEU A 46 15.42 0.81 -9.88
CA LEU A 46 16.04 0.62 -11.18
C LEU A 46 17.51 1.00 -11.12
N GLU A 47 18.42 0.02 -11.08
CA GLU A 47 19.88 0.21 -11.18
C GLU A 47 20.33 0.62 -12.61
N ASP A 48 19.50 1.34 -13.37
CA ASP A 48 19.88 1.88 -14.69
C ASP A 48 20.42 3.30 -14.51
N SER A 49 21.73 3.44 -14.53
CA SER A 49 22.43 4.74 -14.46
C SER A 49 22.11 5.70 -15.62
N ASN A 50 21.37 5.25 -16.65
CA ASN A 50 20.95 6.06 -17.79
C ASN A 50 19.46 5.88 -18.13
N LEU A 51 18.58 6.02 -17.12
CA LEU A 51 17.16 6.27 -17.40
C LEU A 51 17.06 7.57 -18.23
N ASP A 52 16.70 7.44 -19.51
CA ASP A 52 16.43 8.59 -20.39
C ASP A 52 15.07 9.20 -20.05
N ILE A 53 15.06 9.94 -18.94
CA ILE A 53 13.87 10.59 -18.41
C ILE A 53 13.52 11.74 -19.34
N VAL A 54 12.41 11.58 -20.07
CA VAL A 54 11.93 12.58 -21.02
C VAL A 54 10.90 13.54 -20.42
N PHE A 55 10.42 13.25 -19.20
CA PHE A 55 9.47 14.07 -18.45
C PHE A 55 9.43 13.68 -16.96
N MET A 56 9.37 14.69 -16.11
CA MET A 56 9.07 14.58 -14.68
C MET A 56 7.71 15.23 -14.41
N LYS A 57 6.81 14.51 -13.72
CA LYS A 57 5.50 15.02 -13.36
C LYS A 57 5.63 15.99 -12.20
N ASN A 58 5.17 17.22 -12.41
CA ASN A 58 5.08 18.25 -11.39
C ASN A 58 3.63 18.65 -11.19
N PHE A 59 3.20 18.75 -9.93
CA PHE A 59 1.87 19.25 -9.57
C PHE A 59 1.88 20.78 -9.63
N VAL A 60 0.97 21.36 -10.42
CA VAL A 60 0.83 22.83 -10.54
C VAL A 60 0.07 23.41 -9.34
N ILE A 61 -0.78 22.61 -8.71
CA ILE A 61 -1.54 22.97 -7.52
C ILE A 61 -1.09 22.06 -6.39
N ASN A 62 -0.78 22.65 -5.23
CA ASN A 62 -0.57 21.92 -3.99
C ASN A 62 -1.80 22.05 -3.09
N TYR A 63 -2.62 20.99 -3.07
CA TYR A 63 -3.81 20.94 -2.24
C TYR A 63 -3.50 20.84 -0.73
N CYS A 64 -2.23 20.62 -0.37
CA CYS A 64 -1.77 20.62 1.01
C CYS A 64 -1.44 22.00 1.58
N ASP A 65 -1.33 23.06 0.76
CA ASP A 65 -0.97 24.40 1.24
C ASP A 65 -1.98 24.96 2.26
N GLY A 66 -3.23 24.51 2.19
CA GLY A 66 -4.30 24.86 3.13
C GLY A 66 -4.26 24.11 4.46
N HIS A 67 -3.28 23.21 4.67
CA HIS A 67 -3.17 22.34 5.84
C HIS A 67 -4.49 21.62 6.18
N PRO A 68 -5.11 20.89 5.22
CA PRO A 68 -6.45 20.34 5.40
C PRO A 68 -6.51 19.19 6.42
N CYS A 69 -5.40 18.49 6.65
CA CYS A 69 -5.31 17.38 7.59
C CYS A 69 -5.12 17.91 9.01
N ILE A 70 -6.04 17.57 9.91
CA ILE A 70 -5.96 17.96 11.32
C ILE A 70 -5.47 16.80 12.19
N ASN A 71 -5.34 17.03 13.50
CA ASN A 71 -4.93 16.01 14.49
C ASN A 71 -3.65 15.24 14.08
N ASN A 72 -2.61 15.98 13.70
CA ASN A 72 -1.32 15.45 13.23
C ASN A 72 -1.37 14.57 11.97
N GLY A 73 -2.46 14.62 11.20
CA GLY A 73 -2.53 13.94 9.91
C GLY A 73 -1.50 14.48 8.91
N THR A 74 -0.84 13.59 8.17
CA THR A 74 0.10 13.98 7.11
C THR A 74 -0.67 14.19 5.81
N CYS A 75 -0.51 15.37 5.19
CA CYS A 75 -1.11 15.66 3.88
C CYS A 75 -0.24 15.14 2.74
N VAL A 76 -0.86 14.37 1.83
CA VAL A 76 -0.25 13.90 0.59
C VAL A 76 -0.95 14.58 -0.58
N ASN A 77 -0.21 15.40 -1.33
CA ASN A 77 -0.74 16.06 -2.53
C ASN A 77 -1.03 15.04 -3.63
N LYS A 78 -2.15 15.20 -4.33
CA LYS A 78 -2.60 14.35 -5.44
C LYS A 78 -2.90 15.20 -6.68
N LEU A 79 -3.21 14.53 -7.80
CA LEU A 79 -3.50 15.21 -9.07
C LEU A 79 -4.72 16.15 -8.97
N ASP A 80 -5.80 15.64 -8.39
CA ASP A 80 -7.09 16.33 -8.32
C ASP A 80 -7.53 16.59 -6.87
N GLY A 81 -6.58 16.65 -5.92
CA GLY A 81 -6.87 16.88 -4.52
C GLY A 81 -5.74 16.51 -3.57
N TYR A 82 -6.09 16.07 -2.36
CA TYR A 82 -5.16 15.59 -1.34
C TYR A 82 -5.71 14.32 -0.68
N GLU A 83 -4.82 13.60 -0.01
CA GLU A 83 -5.14 12.49 0.88
C GLU A 83 -4.54 12.79 2.25
N CYS A 84 -5.31 12.61 3.32
CA CYS A 84 -4.79 12.70 4.68
C CYS A 84 -4.45 11.32 5.22
N LEU A 85 -3.18 11.11 5.57
CA LEU A 85 -2.72 9.95 6.30
C LEU A 85 -2.85 10.24 7.79
N CYS A 86 -3.94 9.78 8.39
CA CYS A 86 -4.26 10.11 9.78
C CYS A 86 -3.31 9.48 10.80
N ASP A 87 -3.10 10.22 11.88
CA ASP A 87 -2.34 9.77 13.04
C ASP A 87 -3.17 8.80 13.91
N ILE A 88 -2.51 8.15 14.85
CA ILE A 88 -3.10 7.13 15.75
C ILE A 88 -4.35 7.70 16.44
N GLY A 89 -5.46 6.95 16.37
CA GLY A 89 -6.72 7.29 17.01
C GLY A 89 -7.67 8.14 16.15
N TYR A 90 -7.24 8.59 14.96
CA TYR A 90 -8.04 9.44 14.09
C TYR A 90 -8.28 8.82 12.71
N PHE A 91 -9.39 9.21 12.08
CA PHE A 91 -9.73 8.85 10.72
C PHE A 91 -10.65 9.90 10.06
N GLY A 92 -11.12 9.60 8.85
CA GLY A 92 -11.93 10.49 8.03
C GLY A 92 -11.10 11.30 7.04
N THR A 93 -11.75 11.96 6.09
CA THR A 93 -11.09 12.67 4.98
C THR A 93 -10.03 13.67 5.46
N ASN A 94 -10.28 14.34 6.58
CA ASN A 94 -9.40 15.35 7.16
C ASN A 94 -8.81 14.94 8.52
N CYS A 95 -8.93 13.66 8.91
CA CYS A 95 -8.52 13.16 10.22
C CYS A 95 -9.25 13.82 11.40
N ASN A 96 -10.50 14.23 11.19
CA ASN A 96 -11.31 14.95 12.17
C ASN A 96 -12.20 14.04 13.03
N GLU A 97 -12.25 12.75 12.73
CA GLU A 97 -13.06 11.78 13.48
C GLU A 97 -12.19 10.96 14.42
N LYS A 98 -12.67 10.70 15.64
CA LYS A 98 -11.97 9.87 16.63
C LYS A 98 -12.49 8.45 16.60
N ILE A 99 -11.58 7.48 16.60
CA ILE A 99 -11.93 6.06 16.63
C ILE A 99 -12.69 5.69 17.91
N SER A 100 -12.33 6.32 19.04
CA SER A 100 -12.97 6.10 20.34
C SER A 100 -14.47 6.42 20.37
N ASP A 101 -14.97 7.22 19.42
CA ASP A 101 -16.38 7.59 19.35
C ASP A 101 -17.26 6.46 18.76
N TYR A 102 -16.63 5.41 18.24
CA TYR A 102 -17.28 4.34 17.47
C TYR A 102 -17.12 2.96 18.14
N PHE A 103 -17.61 2.85 19.37
CA PHE A 103 -17.54 1.64 20.17
C PHE A 103 -18.43 0.49 19.63
N CYS A 104 -17.93 -0.74 19.77
CA CYS A 104 -18.70 -1.97 19.68
C CYS A 104 -18.38 -2.86 20.90
N ASP A 105 -19.29 -3.77 21.26
CA ASP A 105 -19.01 -4.72 22.34
C ASP A 105 -17.85 -5.65 21.95
N LYS A 106 -17.33 -6.40 22.94
CA LYS A 106 -16.24 -7.35 22.72
C LYS A 106 -16.58 -8.33 21.57
N ASP A 107 -15.60 -8.56 20.69
CA ASP A 107 -15.73 -9.43 19.51
C ASP A 107 -16.84 -8.98 18.55
N GLN A 108 -17.13 -7.67 18.53
CA GLN A 108 -17.98 -7.03 17.54
C GLN A 108 -17.23 -5.93 16.79
N TYR A 109 -17.55 -5.79 15.50
CA TYR A 109 -16.95 -4.82 14.61
C TYR A 109 -18.02 -4.06 13.82
N ARG A 110 -17.62 -2.96 13.20
CA ARG A 110 -18.40 -2.17 12.25
C ARG A 110 -17.52 -1.77 11.06
N LEU A 111 -18.07 -1.65 9.86
CA LEU A 111 -17.26 -1.31 8.68
C LEU A 111 -17.06 0.19 8.51
N ASN A 112 -17.99 0.98 9.04
CA ASN A 112 -17.95 2.43 8.96
C ASN A 112 -18.74 3.06 10.12
N LYS A 113 -18.72 4.38 10.18
CA LYS A 113 -19.34 5.21 11.22
C LYS A 113 -20.87 5.14 11.31
N SER A 114 -21.54 4.70 10.25
CA SER A 114 -23.00 4.61 10.18
C SER A 114 -23.51 3.17 10.33
N ASP A 115 -22.63 2.19 10.21
CA ASP A 115 -22.97 0.78 10.36
C ASP A 115 -23.23 0.40 11.82
N ILE A 116 -24.14 -0.55 12.02
CA ILE A 116 -24.34 -1.21 13.31
C ILE A 116 -23.21 -2.23 13.58
N CYS A 117 -22.94 -2.49 14.86
CA CYS A 117 -21.98 -3.51 15.25
C CYS A 117 -22.48 -4.92 14.88
N ARG A 118 -21.56 -5.76 14.40
CA ARG A 118 -21.77 -7.16 14.01
C ARG A 118 -20.77 -8.03 14.74
N ASN A 119 -21.14 -9.26 15.07
CA ASN A 119 -20.22 -10.21 15.68
C ASN A 119 -19.11 -10.62 14.70
N CYS A 120 -17.89 -10.77 15.20
CA CYS A 120 -16.81 -11.42 14.46
C CYS A 120 -17.18 -12.86 14.11
N THR A 121 -16.65 -13.36 12.99
CA THR A 121 -16.75 -14.79 12.65
C THR A 121 -16.00 -15.63 13.69
N ASN A 122 -16.46 -16.86 13.95
CA ASN A 122 -15.83 -17.75 14.93
C ASN A 122 -14.32 -17.89 14.66
N GLY A 123 -13.51 -17.68 15.70
CA GLY A 123 -12.04 -17.67 15.61
C GLY A 123 -11.42 -16.31 15.30
N PHE A 124 -12.21 -15.28 15.00
CA PHE A 124 -11.74 -13.90 14.82
C PHE A 124 -12.15 -13.03 16.01
N SER A 125 -11.32 -12.04 16.32
CA SER A 125 -11.56 -11.08 17.41
C SER A 125 -11.13 -9.66 17.02
N THR A 126 -11.74 -8.66 17.64
CA THR A 126 -11.24 -7.28 17.64
C THR A 126 -10.01 -7.14 18.54
N TYR A 127 -9.19 -6.10 18.34
CA TYR A 127 -7.94 -5.90 19.09
C TYR A 127 -7.82 -4.49 19.68
N LYS A 128 -7.43 -4.38 20.97
CA LYS A 128 -7.11 -3.12 21.68
C LYS A 128 -8.06 -1.95 21.36
N ASP A 129 -9.36 -2.20 21.46
CA ASP A 129 -10.42 -1.20 21.24
C ASP A 129 -10.52 -0.66 19.80
N TYR A 130 -9.94 -1.36 18.83
CA TYR A 130 -10.15 -1.12 17.40
C TYR A 130 -11.28 -2.02 16.88
N PHE A 131 -12.43 -1.40 16.61
CA PHE A 131 -13.68 -2.08 16.25
C PHE A 131 -14.00 -2.03 14.75
N PHE A 132 -13.04 -1.69 13.88
CA PHE A 132 -13.29 -1.55 12.44
C PHE A 132 -12.96 -2.82 11.62
N ASN A 133 -12.48 -3.86 12.28
CA ASN A 133 -12.32 -5.19 11.68
C ASN A 133 -12.15 -6.27 12.75
N CYS A 134 -12.19 -7.53 12.32
CA CYS A 134 -11.83 -8.68 13.15
C CYS A 134 -10.65 -9.43 12.55
N TYR A 135 -9.78 -9.92 13.42
CA TYR A 135 -8.50 -10.51 13.07
C TYR A 135 -8.35 -11.90 13.67
N HIS A 136 -7.66 -12.77 12.94
CA HIS A 136 -7.17 -14.05 13.42
C HIS A 136 -5.65 -14.09 13.23
N ILE A 137 -4.92 -14.40 14.29
CA ILE A 137 -3.45 -14.42 14.27
C ILE A 137 -2.96 -15.85 14.33
N ASN A 138 -2.00 -16.19 13.47
CA ASN A 138 -1.39 -17.51 13.44
C ASN A 138 0.15 -17.43 13.37
N GLY A 139 0.80 -18.54 13.71
CA GLY A 139 2.26 -18.68 13.67
C GLY A 139 2.85 -18.47 12.27
N PRO A 140 4.18 -18.30 12.20
CA PRO A 140 4.82 -17.84 10.98
C PRO A 140 4.81 -18.90 9.87
N LYS A 141 4.71 -18.43 8.63
CA LYS A 141 4.78 -19.22 7.39
C LYS A 141 5.33 -18.34 6.27
N ASN A 142 5.76 -18.96 5.17
CA ASN A 142 6.00 -18.23 3.93
C ASN A 142 4.73 -17.59 3.36
N PHE A 143 4.89 -16.58 2.50
CA PHE A 143 3.78 -15.77 2.02
C PHE A 143 2.69 -16.60 1.31
N SER A 144 3.09 -17.57 0.48
CA SER A 144 2.12 -18.42 -0.25
C SER A 144 1.27 -19.23 0.72
N ALA A 145 1.90 -19.86 1.72
CA ALA A 145 1.21 -20.64 2.73
C ALA A 145 0.39 -19.76 3.69
N ALA A 146 0.87 -18.57 4.03
CA ALA A 146 0.13 -17.58 4.82
C ALA A 146 -1.16 -17.13 4.12
N LYS A 147 -1.06 -16.85 2.81
CA LYS A 147 -2.20 -16.47 1.99
C LYS A 147 -3.24 -17.59 1.89
N SER A 148 -2.82 -18.80 1.52
CA SER A 148 -3.73 -19.96 1.43
C SER A 148 -4.39 -20.25 2.78
N TYR A 149 -3.67 -20.09 3.89
CA TYR A 149 -4.24 -20.26 5.23
C TYR A 149 -5.41 -19.32 5.51
N CYS A 150 -5.28 -18.02 5.17
CA CYS A 150 -6.40 -17.08 5.35
C CYS A 150 -7.57 -17.36 4.39
N GLU A 151 -7.28 -17.77 3.14
CA GLU A 151 -8.30 -18.13 2.16
C GLU A 151 -9.12 -19.36 2.61
N GLU A 152 -8.48 -20.37 3.20
CA GLU A 152 -9.15 -21.55 3.79
C GLU A 152 -10.09 -21.19 4.95
N MET A 153 -9.84 -20.07 5.64
CA MET A 153 -10.70 -19.51 6.68
C MET A 153 -11.80 -18.59 6.15
N ASN A 154 -12.01 -18.53 4.83
CA ASN A 154 -12.94 -17.60 4.17
C ASN A 154 -12.64 -16.13 4.55
N SER A 155 -11.36 -15.78 4.57
CA SER A 155 -10.83 -14.48 4.94
C SER A 155 -9.71 -14.09 3.98
N PHE A 156 -9.04 -12.96 4.22
CA PHE A 156 -7.89 -12.54 3.42
C PHE A 156 -6.70 -12.20 4.30
N LEU A 157 -5.51 -12.30 3.74
CA LEU A 157 -4.28 -11.88 4.42
C LEU A 157 -4.33 -10.37 4.65
N TRP A 158 -3.87 -9.92 5.82
CA TRP A 158 -4.05 -8.57 6.35
C TRP A 158 -3.73 -7.44 5.36
N ARG A 159 -4.59 -6.40 5.35
CA ARG A 159 -4.50 -5.25 4.45
C ARG A 159 -4.62 -3.94 5.23
N PRO A 160 -3.64 -3.61 6.10
CA PRO A 160 -3.75 -2.45 6.96
C PRO A 160 -3.64 -1.15 6.17
N LYS A 161 -4.66 -0.31 6.27
CA LYS A 161 -4.71 0.98 5.55
C LYS A 161 -4.52 2.20 6.44
N THR A 162 -4.56 2.01 7.75
CA THR A 162 -4.48 3.10 8.72
C THR A 162 -3.30 2.92 9.66
N LEU A 163 -2.76 4.02 10.18
CA LEU A 163 -1.63 3.96 11.11
C LEU A 163 -2.00 3.26 12.42
N ILE A 164 -3.22 3.50 12.91
CA ILE A 164 -3.73 2.82 14.10
C ILE A 164 -3.75 1.30 13.90
N GLU A 165 -4.17 0.81 12.73
CA GLU A 165 -4.26 -0.62 12.46
C GLU A 165 -2.88 -1.26 12.43
N LEU A 166 -1.88 -0.58 11.84
CA LEU A 166 -0.48 -0.98 11.93
C LEU A 166 0.02 -1.00 13.39
N ASP A 167 -0.33 0.02 14.17
CA ASP A 167 0.15 0.18 15.56
C ASP A 167 -0.37 -0.92 16.49
N LEU A 168 -1.53 -1.53 16.18
CA LEU A 168 -2.04 -2.68 16.91
C LEU A 168 -1.03 -3.83 16.96
N PHE A 169 -0.30 -4.04 15.85
CA PHE A 169 0.54 -5.21 15.59
C PHE A 169 2.02 -4.87 15.34
N LYS A 170 2.46 -3.63 15.62
CA LYS A 170 3.82 -3.15 15.28
C LYS A 170 5.03 -3.90 15.87
N LYS A 171 4.81 -4.79 16.84
CA LYS A 171 5.89 -5.41 17.62
C LYS A 171 6.63 -6.52 16.88
N ASP A 172 5.96 -7.17 15.94
CA ASP A 172 6.48 -8.32 15.20
C ASP A 172 6.34 -8.08 13.70
N TRP A 173 6.90 -8.98 12.90
CA TRP A 173 6.79 -8.95 11.45
C TRP A 173 5.56 -9.72 10.98
N TYR A 174 4.73 -9.07 10.20
CA TYR A 174 3.50 -9.65 9.67
C TYR A 174 3.43 -9.52 8.16
N TRP A 175 2.95 -10.58 7.51
CA TRP A 175 2.63 -10.51 6.09
C TRP A 175 1.45 -9.57 5.82
N VAL A 176 1.54 -8.80 4.71
CA VAL A 176 0.43 -7.99 4.21
C VAL A 176 0.14 -8.27 2.75
N GLU A 177 -1.15 -8.23 2.38
CA GLU A 177 -1.56 -8.52 1.01
C GLU A 177 -1.56 -7.27 0.14
N ALA A 178 -0.42 -7.01 -0.50
CA ALA A 178 -0.28 -6.06 -1.60
C ALA A 178 0.14 -6.76 -2.89
N LYS A 179 0.10 -6.04 -4.01
CA LYS A 179 0.51 -6.50 -5.33
C LYS A 179 1.46 -5.51 -5.98
N ILE A 180 2.39 -6.05 -6.77
CA ILE A 180 3.24 -5.31 -7.70
C ILE A 180 3.30 -6.10 -9.00
N ASN A 181 3.20 -5.42 -10.16
CA ASN A 181 3.28 -6.12 -11.45
C ASN A 181 4.67 -6.07 -12.07
N TYR A 182 5.44 -5.00 -11.80
CA TYR A 182 6.83 -4.87 -12.25
C TYR A 182 7.63 -3.91 -11.35
N VAL A 183 8.95 -4.05 -11.38
CA VAL A 183 9.90 -3.37 -10.48
C VAL A 183 9.81 -1.82 -10.41
N GLY A 184 9.25 -1.14 -11.42
CA GLY A 184 9.09 0.33 -11.43
C GLY A 184 7.67 0.82 -11.08
N GLU A 185 6.71 -0.10 -10.92
CA GLU A 185 5.34 0.19 -10.49
C GLU A 185 5.24 0.25 -8.96
N PRO A 186 4.26 0.95 -8.38
CA PRO A 186 4.10 0.96 -6.93
C PRO A 186 3.50 -0.37 -6.46
N PHE A 187 3.69 -0.68 -5.19
CA PHE A 187 2.81 -1.63 -4.54
C PHE A 187 1.40 -1.02 -4.41
N VAL A 188 0.40 -1.83 -4.72
CA VAL A 188 -1.02 -1.46 -4.62
C VAL A 188 -1.78 -2.49 -3.79
N TRP A 189 -2.76 -2.01 -3.04
CA TRP A 189 -3.73 -2.87 -2.39
C TRP A 189 -4.61 -3.58 -3.44
N PRO A 190 -5.30 -4.68 -3.08
CA PRO A 190 -6.16 -5.41 -4.02
C PRO A 190 -7.31 -4.59 -4.63
N ASP A 191 -7.70 -3.47 -4.03
CA ASP A 191 -8.68 -2.53 -4.57
C ASP A 191 -8.06 -1.44 -5.48
N GLY A 192 -6.76 -1.52 -5.74
CA GLY A 192 -6.01 -0.62 -6.61
C GLY A 192 -5.44 0.62 -5.92
N SER A 193 -5.76 0.87 -4.64
CA SER A 193 -5.21 2.03 -3.93
C SER A 193 -3.71 1.88 -3.64
N LYS A 194 -2.96 2.99 -3.67
CA LYS A 194 -1.50 3.01 -3.41
C LYS A 194 -1.20 2.51 -1.98
N VAL A 195 -0.15 1.71 -1.84
CA VAL A 195 0.46 1.49 -0.51
C VAL A 195 1.33 2.71 -0.17
N ASN A 196 1.14 3.25 1.03
CA ASN A 196 1.93 4.36 1.58
C ASN A 196 2.63 3.88 2.87
N ARG A 197 3.54 4.67 3.47
CA ARG A 197 4.27 4.36 4.72
C ARG A 197 5.34 3.26 4.60
N PHE A 198 6.14 3.32 3.54
CA PHE A 198 7.38 2.55 3.46
C PHE A 198 8.43 3.04 4.46
N ASN A 199 9.28 2.15 4.94
CA ASN A 199 10.45 2.53 5.75
C ASN A 199 11.41 3.39 4.90
N SER A 200 12.35 4.06 5.56
CA SER A 200 13.44 4.74 4.85
C SER A 200 14.17 3.75 3.96
N ASP A 201 14.37 4.15 2.70
CA ASP A 201 14.96 3.37 1.62
C ASP A 201 14.11 2.26 0.99
N GLU A 202 12.89 2.05 1.46
CA GLU A 202 11.93 1.12 0.85
C GLU A 202 10.94 1.79 -0.13
N PRO A 203 10.37 1.03 -1.09
CA PRO A 203 10.75 -0.32 -1.45
C PRO A 203 12.05 -0.36 -2.27
N ASN A 204 12.93 -1.33 -2.01
CA ASN A 204 14.29 -1.35 -2.53
C ASN A 204 14.59 -2.51 -3.51
N ASN A 205 13.80 -3.59 -3.50
CA ASN A 205 14.01 -4.80 -4.29
C ASN A 205 15.43 -5.37 -4.15
N LEU A 206 15.84 -5.62 -2.91
CA LEU A 206 17.19 -6.01 -2.51
C LEU A 206 17.64 -7.26 -3.26
N ASN A 207 18.90 -7.25 -3.71
CA ASN A 207 19.49 -8.31 -4.53
C ASN A 207 18.80 -8.55 -5.90
N GLY A 208 17.80 -7.75 -6.27
CA GLY A 208 17.06 -7.80 -7.54
C GLY A 208 17.91 -7.69 -8.80
N GLY A 209 19.11 -7.11 -8.67
CA GLY A 209 20.06 -6.87 -9.76
C GLY A 209 19.45 -6.03 -10.90
N ASN A 210 19.87 -6.34 -12.14
CA ASN A 210 19.50 -5.58 -13.34
C ASN A 210 18.03 -5.73 -13.78
N ASN A 211 17.10 -5.06 -13.07
CA ASN A 211 15.85 -4.48 -13.58
C ASN A 211 14.88 -5.40 -14.35
N LYS A 212 14.89 -6.72 -14.10
CA LYS A 212 13.93 -7.66 -14.71
C LYS A 212 13.23 -8.59 -13.73
N ASN A 213 13.85 -8.87 -12.60
CA ASN A 213 13.30 -9.79 -11.62
C ASN A 213 12.87 -8.99 -10.39
N ILE A 214 11.60 -9.11 -10.04
CA ILE A 214 11.12 -8.69 -8.72
C ILE A 214 11.51 -9.84 -7.79
N ILE A 215 12.45 -9.59 -6.88
CA ILE A 215 12.92 -10.56 -5.88
C ILE A 215 12.24 -10.33 -4.54
N GLU A 216 11.89 -9.07 -4.26
CA GLU A 216 11.06 -8.71 -3.13
C GLU A 216 9.66 -8.36 -3.64
N GLU A 217 8.91 -9.39 -4.02
CA GLU A 217 7.60 -9.24 -4.68
C GLU A 217 6.41 -9.12 -3.72
N VAL A 218 6.67 -9.22 -2.41
CA VAL A 218 5.66 -9.18 -1.36
C VAL A 218 6.04 -8.18 -0.28
N LEU A 219 5.06 -7.78 0.54
CA LEU A 219 5.28 -6.82 1.62
C LEU A 219 5.12 -7.48 2.98
N ALA A 220 5.97 -7.07 3.91
CA ALA A 220 5.79 -7.28 5.33
C ALA A 220 5.62 -5.92 6.05
N ALA A 221 4.91 -5.94 7.17
CA ALA A 221 4.76 -4.80 8.06
C ALA A 221 5.59 -5.00 9.34
N TYR A 222 6.36 -3.98 9.72
CA TYR A 222 7.15 -3.93 10.94
C TYR A 222 7.29 -2.48 11.44
N ASP A 223 7.14 -2.28 12.74
CA ASP A 223 7.27 -0.96 13.41
C ASP A 223 6.49 0.18 12.72
N ASN A 224 5.25 -0.07 12.30
CA ASN A 224 4.37 0.87 11.57
C ASN A 224 4.78 1.22 10.13
N PHE A 225 5.74 0.49 9.55
CA PHE A 225 6.19 0.67 8.17
C PHE A 225 6.05 -0.61 7.35
N PHE A 226 5.99 -0.43 6.03
CA PHE A 226 6.09 -1.53 5.06
C PHE A 226 7.50 -1.66 4.51
N LEU A 227 7.89 -2.91 4.26
CA LEU A 227 9.12 -3.30 3.60
C LEU A 227 8.76 -4.33 2.53
N ASP A 228 9.34 -4.21 1.34
CA ASP A 228 9.34 -5.33 0.40
C ASP A 228 10.35 -6.37 0.85
N VAL A 229 9.96 -7.64 0.77
CA VAL A 229 10.76 -8.78 1.23
C VAL A 229 10.57 -9.98 0.30
N THR A 230 11.41 -10.99 0.47
CA THR A 230 11.38 -12.19 -0.39
C THR A 230 10.24 -13.14 0.02
N ILE A 231 9.63 -13.83 -0.95
CA ILE A 231 8.51 -14.76 -0.69
C ILE A 231 8.91 -15.96 0.20
N SER A 232 10.21 -16.26 0.31
CA SER A 232 10.76 -17.40 1.04
C SER A 232 10.95 -17.18 2.54
N GLU A 233 10.82 -15.94 3.03
CA GLU A 233 10.87 -15.66 4.46
C GLU A 233 9.66 -16.22 5.20
N ASP A 234 9.76 -16.38 6.52
CA ASP A 234 8.66 -16.79 7.38
C ASP A 234 8.28 -15.63 8.32
N HIS A 235 7.10 -15.04 8.12
CA HIS A 235 6.55 -13.97 8.97
C HIS A 235 5.20 -14.40 9.57
N LEU A 236 4.79 -13.74 10.65
CA LEU A 236 3.51 -14.03 11.31
C LEU A 236 2.33 -13.70 10.39
N ILE A 237 1.21 -14.36 10.64
CA ILE A 237 0.02 -14.26 9.81
C ILE A 237 -1.05 -13.48 10.58
N ILE A 238 -1.62 -12.47 9.93
CA ILE A 238 -2.90 -11.90 10.32
C ILE A 238 -3.88 -12.19 9.18
N CYS A 239 -4.93 -12.92 9.49
CA CYS A 239 -6.09 -13.05 8.63
C CYS A 239 -7.12 -12.01 9.05
N GLN A 240 -7.59 -11.23 8.09
CA GLN A 240 -8.60 -10.20 8.27
C GLN A 240 -9.91 -10.72 7.67
N GLN A 241 -10.99 -10.68 8.47
CA GLN A 241 -12.25 -11.26 8.02
C GLN A 241 -12.84 -10.50 6.82
N ASN A 242 -13.69 -11.18 6.05
CA ASN A 242 -14.48 -10.53 5.01
C ASN A 242 -15.55 -9.60 5.63
N PRO A 243 -15.61 -8.31 5.24
CA PRO A 243 -16.70 -7.39 5.59
C PRO A 243 -18.12 -7.91 5.36
#